data_AF-A0A352IUC5-F1
#
_entry.id   AF-A0A352IUC5-F1
#
_cell.length_a   1.000
_cell.length_b   1.000
_cell.length_c   1.000
_cell.angle_alpha   90.00
_cell.angle_beta   90.00
_cell.angle_gamma   90.00
#
_symmetry.space_group_name_H-M   'P 1'
#
loop_
_entity.id
_entity.type
_entity.pdbx_description
1 polymer ?
#
loop_
_entity_poly.entity_id
_entity_poly.type
_entity_poly.pdbx_seq_one_letter_code
_entity_poly.pdbx_strand_id
1 'polypeptide(L)'
;DRRMFPTPMQNPRLRPGAAAEPFFASPDIVVRPEAPVGTTPSFRGTNIWNGNLRYQLWTFQTAFRWIYPSVIPNGEWSDQMGDLVERHRRLRGIANPGARRIDAALWADVMANALDENGSPGVYRAPWQNAAVPALPGSEIDLMETVVPRRVRNSVWQVYRERSTVDVLLHHRDTRPVAANGAFVVLLWRSGASQNTLLGTDCTNLVPFVRSLTGGAPQPTPPGWNVALAADGTPLNRLSVDLAARMPRAVSINVDLSGVSTGHRILLLAVVGSTNDVFSAVPTGPVTSVENLVRNWPHAAARVVSVWPRPGNQLFP
;
A
#
# COMPACT_ATOMS: atom_id res chain seq x y z
N ASP A 1 21.07 3.15 -3.82
CA ASP A 1 20.50 2.38 -4.94
C ASP A 1 19.91 1.07 -4.40
N ARG A 2 18.59 0.91 -4.43
CA ARG A 2 17.83 -0.05 -3.59
C ARG A 2 17.85 -1.52 -4.04
N ARG A 3 18.48 -1.85 -5.18
CA ARG A 3 18.47 -3.23 -5.73
C ARG A 3 19.77 -3.62 -6.45
N MET A 4 20.94 -3.20 -5.95
CA MET A 4 22.19 -3.86 -6.38
C MET A 4 22.15 -5.32 -5.94
N PHE A 5 22.83 -6.22 -6.64
CA PHE A 5 22.94 -7.59 -6.16
C PHE A 5 24.06 -7.66 -5.11
N PRO A 6 23.82 -8.16 -3.88
CA PRO A 6 22.55 -8.64 -3.31
C PRO A 6 21.61 -7.50 -2.87
N THR A 7 20.27 -7.69 -3.01
CA THR A 7 19.27 -6.63 -2.78
C THR A 7 19.44 -5.99 -1.40
N PRO A 8 19.79 -4.68 -1.31
CA PRO A 8 19.97 -4.01 -0.04
C PRO A 8 18.65 -3.95 0.74
N MET A 9 18.66 -4.48 1.95
CA MET A 9 17.53 -4.43 2.88
C MET A 9 17.49 -3.13 3.70
N GLN A 10 18.32 -2.15 3.37
CA GLN A 10 18.38 -0.88 4.11
C GLN A 10 17.21 0.02 3.75
N ASN A 11 16.55 0.57 4.77
CA ASN A 11 15.62 1.67 4.60
C ASN A 11 16.43 2.99 4.61
N PRO A 12 16.59 3.68 3.47
CA PRO A 12 17.47 4.84 3.36
C PRO A 12 16.96 6.08 4.12
N ARG A 13 15.77 5.99 4.73
CA ARG A 13 15.17 7.04 5.56
C ARG A 13 15.46 6.84 7.04
N LEU A 14 15.94 5.66 7.42
CA LEU A 14 16.44 5.47 8.76
C LEU A 14 17.81 6.13 8.87
N ARG A 15 18.15 6.55 10.09
CA ARG A 15 19.45 7.17 10.37
C ARG A 15 20.57 6.23 9.93
N PRO A 16 21.71 6.76 9.43
CA PRO A 16 22.88 5.93 9.13
C PRO A 16 23.19 4.98 10.30
N GLY A 17 23.37 3.69 10.00
CA GLY A 17 23.58 2.65 11.02
C GLY A 17 22.31 1.98 11.56
N ALA A 18 21.12 2.37 11.10
CA ALA A 18 19.90 1.64 11.43
C ALA A 18 19.94 0.20 10.93
N ALA A 19 19.30 -0.71 11.68
CA ALA A 19 19.20 -2.10 11.30
C ALA A 19 18.54 -2.24 9.92
N ALA A 20 19.04 -3.20 9.13
CA ALA A 20 18.40 -3.58 7.89
C ALA A 20 16.95 -4.04 8.17
N GLU A 21 16.04 -3.69 7.28
CA GLU A 21 14.67 -4.19 7.36
C GLU A 21 14.68 -5.71 7.20
N PRO A 22 13.77 -6.42 7.88
CA PRO A 22 13.53 -7.82 7.57
C PRO A 22 13.11 -7.99 6.10
N PHE A 23 13.50 -9.10 5.45
CA PHE A 23 13.16 -9.36 4.03
C PHE A 23 11.65 -9.37 3.74
N PHE A 24 10.84 -9.60 4.78
CA PHE A 24 9.38 -9.59 4.77
C PHE A 24 8.77 -8.25 5.17
N ALA A 25 9.54 -7.17 5.21
CA ALA A 25 9.08 -5.83 5.56
C ALA A 25 9.42 -4.81 4.45
N SER A 26 9.46 -5.26 3.18
CA SER A 26 9.90 -4.42 2.07
C SER A 26 9.14 -3.09 2.04
N PRO A 27 9.83 -1.94 1.97
CA PRO A 27 9.20 -0.62 1.87
C PRO A 27 8.54 -0.39 0.51
N ASP A 28 8.86 -1.21 -0.49
CA ASP A 28 8.32 -1.10 -1.85
C ASP A 28 6.91 -1.69 -1.98
N ILE A 29 6.39 -2.33 -0.93
CA ILE A 29 5.02 -2.86 -0.89
C ILE A 29 4.32 -2.14 0.26
N VAL A 30 3.23 -1.44 -0.01
CA VAL A 30 2.39 -0.85 1.03
C VAL A 30 0.94 -1.30 0.85
N VAL A 31 0.16 -1.26 1.93
CA VAL A 31 -1.21 -1.75 1.94
C VAL A 31 -2.12 -0.69 2.55
N ARG A 32 -3.20 -0.37 1.85
CA ARG A 32 -4.27 0.53 2.30
C ARG A 32 -5.63 -0.11 2.04
N PRO A 33 -6.70 0.32 2.71
CA PRO A 33 -8.05 -0.12 2.35
C PRO A 33 -8.36 0.22 0.88
N GLU A 34 -9.20 -0.60 0.23
CA GLU A 34 -9.67 -0.32 -1.12
C GLU A 34 -10.65 0.87 -1.11
N ALA A 35 -10.60 1.66 -2.18
CA ALA A 35 -11.58 2.70 -2.49
C ALA A 35 -12.33 2.35 -3.79
N PRO A 36 -13.61 2.73 -3.94
CA PRO A 36 -14.43 3.43 -2.96
C PRO A 36 -14.80 2.55 -1.76
N VAL A 37 -15.07 3.18 -0.61
CA VAL A 37 -15.50 2.44 0.58
C VAL A 37 -16.96 2.04 0.47
N GLY A 38 -17.26 0.76 0.73
CA GLY A 38 -18.64 0.31 0.88
C GLY A 38 -19.33 0.88 2.14
N THR A 39 -18.54 1.13 3.19
CA THR A 39 -19.02 1.75 4.44
C THR A 39 -18.09 2.88 4.86
N THR A 40 -18.62 4.09 4.89
CA THR A 40 -17.90 5.28 5.36
C THR A 40 -17.40 5.09 6.79
N PRO A 41 -16.12 5.39 7.09
CA PRO A 41 -15.58 5.25 8.43
C PRO A 41 -16.25 6.24 9.39
N SER A 42 -16.66 5.76 10.56
CA SER A 42 -17.24 6.59 11.63
C SER A 42 -16.16 7.25 12.48
N PHE A 43 -16.47 8.44 13.02
CA PHE A 43 -15.66 9.09 14.03
C PHE A 43 -15.62 8.23 15.30
N ARG A 44 -14.44 8.09 15.90
CA ARG A 44 -14.20 7.30 17.11
C ARG A 44 -13.37 8.07 18.11
N GLY A 45 -13.61 7.76 19.39
CA GLY A 45 -12.81 8.27 20.49
C GLY A 45 -13.05 9.74 20.76
N THR A 46 -11.99 10.43 21.17
CA THR A 46 -11.99 11.85 21.51
C THR A 46 -11.62 12.71 20.31
N ASN A 47 -11.85 14.02 20.42
CA ASN A 47 -11.46 14.95 19.35
C ASN A 47 -9.98 14.79 18.99
N ILE A 48 -9.66 15.01 17.72
CA ILE A 48 -8.30 14.95 17.20
C ILE A 48 -7.81 16.40 17.06
N TRP A 49 -6.82 16.75 17.85
CA TRP A 49 -6.16 18.07 17.83
C TRP A 49 -4.63 17.94 17.75
N ASN A 50 -4.14 16.71 17.52
CA ASN A 50 -2.75 16.33 17.39
C ASN A 50 -2.63 14.94 16.70
N GLY A 51 -1.42 14.39 16.63
CA GLY A 51 -1.13 13.07 16.04
C GLY A 51 -1.48 11.84 16.91
N ASN A 52 -2.14 12.00 18.05
CA ASN A 52 -2.36 10.90 19.01
C ASN A 52 -3.18 9.74 18.43
N LEU A 53 -4.04 10.02 17.45
CA LEU A 53 -4.85 9.05 16.72
C LEU A 53 -4.41 9.00 15.25
N ARG A 54 -3.12 8.75 15.01
CA ARG A 54 -2.43 8.83 13.72
C ARG A 54 -3.22 8.27 12.53
N TYR A 55 -3.73 7.05 12.63
CA TYR A 55 -4.47 6.41 11.53
C TYR A 55 -5.84 7.05 11.26
N GLN A 56 -6.52 7.53 12.30
CA GLN A 56 -7.79 8.23 12.16
C GLN A 56 -7.58 9.63 11.59
N LEU A 57 -6.52 10.32 12.01
CA LEU A 57 -6.09 11.59 11.41
C LEU A 57 -5.74 11.40 9.94
N TRP A 58 -4.97 10.37 9.59
CA TRP A 58 -4.67 10.00 8.21
C TRP A 58 -5.94 9.77 7.39
N THR A 59 -6.91 9.00 7.92
CA THR A 59 -8.20 8.77 7.27
C THR A 59 -8.93 10.09 6.99
N PHE A 60 -9.00 10.99 7.98
CA PHE A 60 -9.61 12.30 7.79
C PHE A 60 -8.85 13.13 6.75
N GLN A 61 -7.53 13.19 6.81
CA GLN A 61 -6.69 13.94 5.88
C GLN A 61 -6.87 13.45 4.43
N THR A 62 -6.98 12.13 4.21
CA THR A 62 -7.22 11.59 2.87
C THR A 62 -8.51 12.12 2.25
N ALA A 63 -9.61 12.14 3.01
CA ALA A 63 -10.85 12.78 2.55
C ALA A 63 -10.69 14.29 2.42
N PHE A 64 -10.19 14.97 3.45
CA PHE A 64 -10.10 16.42 3.51
C PHE A 64 -9.26 17.01 2.38
N ARG A 65 -8.28 16.26 1.87
CA ARG A 65 -7.47 16.60 0.69
C ARG A 65 -8.30 16.81 -0.59
N TRP A 66 -9.46 16.17 -0.71
CA TRP A 66 -10.37 16.40 -1.84
C TRP A 66 -11.00 17.78 -1.83
N ILE A 67 -11.13 18.40 -0.66
CA ILE A 67 -11.58 19.79 -0.50
C ILE A 67 -10.37 20.74 -0.53
N TYR A 68 -9.29 20.36 0.14
CA TYR A 68 -8.06 21.16 0.28
C TYR A 68 -6.84 20.39 -0.23
N PRO A 69 -6.49 20.48 -1.53
CA PRO A 69 -5.37 19.74 -2.12
C PRO A 69 -3.99 19.98 -1.50
N SER A 70 -3.83 21.03 -0.67
CA SER A 70 -2.61 21.28 0.09
C SER A 70 -2.42 20.37 1.31
N VAL A 71 -3.46 19.63 1.73
CA VAL A 71 -3.38 18.68 2.86
C VAL A 71 -2.54 17.49 2.45
N ILE A 72 -1.50 17.19 3.23
CA ILE A 72 -0.65 15.99 3.06
C ILE A 72 -1.14 14.91 4.03
N PRO A 73 -1.72 13.80 3.58
CA PRO A 73 -2.22 12.76 4.48
C PRO A 73 -1.08 11.87 4.97
N ASN A 74 -0.39 12.29 6.03
CA ASN A 74 0.72 11.57 6.66
C ASN A 74 0.40 11.10 8.10
N GLY A 75 -0.81 11.40 8.58
CA GLY A 75 -1.28 11.08 9.93
C GLY A 75 -0.68 11.97 11.03
N GLU A 76 0.06 13.01 10.66
CA GLU A 76 0.65 13.98 11.59
C GLU A 76 -0.15 15.28 11.61
N TRP A 77 -0.18 15.97 12.75
CA TRP A 77 -0.85 17.25 12.90
C TRP A 77 0.12 18.40 12.67
N SER A 78 -0.28 19.38 11.85
CA SER A 78 0.49 20.60 11.61
C SER A 78 -0.35 21.84 11.86
N ASP A 79 0.30 22.99 12.02
CA ASP A 79 -0.42 24.26 12.15
C ASP A 79 -1.26 24.57 10.92
N GLN A 80 -0.72 24.35 9.72
CA GLN A 80 -1.48 24.53 8.48
C GLN A 80 -2.74 23.65 8.45
N MET A 81 -2.67 22.43 8.96
CA MET A 81 -3.85 21.56 9.08
C MET A 81 -4.87 22.15 10.06
N GLY A 82 -4.42 22.66 11.20
CA GLY A 82 -5.29 23.35 12.16
C GLY A 82 -6.01 24.56 11.56
N ASP A 83 -5.31 25.36 10.77
CA ASP A 83 -5.87 26.57 10.13
C ASP A 83 -6.91 26.21 9.07
N LEU A 84 -6.67 25.15 8.29
CA LEU A 84 -7.63 24.63 7.33
C LEU A 84 -8.88 24.08 8.02
N VAL A 85 -8.72 23.37 9.14
CA VAL A 85 -9.83 22.89 9.96
C VAL A 85 -10.68 24.06 10.47
N GLU A 86 -10.06 25.07 11.08
CA GLU A 86 -10.75 26.26 11.57
C GLU A 86 -11.49 26.99 10.43
N ARG A 87 -10.81 27.20 9.30
CA ARG A 87 -11.39 27.81 8.10
C ARG A 87 -12.61 27.02 7.61
N HIS A 88 -12.50 25.69 7.53
CA HIS A 88 -13.60 24.86 7.05
C HIS A 88 -14.80 24.93 7.98
N ARG A 89 -14.59 24.88 9.30
CA ARG A 89 -15.67 25.01 10.30
C ARG A 89 -16.41 26.34 10.15
N ARG A 90 -15.69 27.45 9.96
CA ARG A 90 -16.28 28.77 9.67
C ARG A 90 -17.13 28.77 8.41
N LEU A 91 -16.58 28.27 7.30
CA LEU A 91 -17.25 28.27 6.00
C LEU A 91 -18.51 27.41 5.98
N ARG A 92 -18.53 26.32 6.76
CA ARG A 92 -19.63 25.34 6.82
C ARG A 92 -20.62 25.60 7.94
N GLY A 93 -20.41 26.64 8.76
CA GLY A 93 -21.26 26.92 9.92
C GLY A 93 -21.24 25.82 10.98
N ILE A 94 -20.15 25.05 11.07
CA ILE A 94 -20.00 23.97 12.06
C ILE A 94 -19.76 24.59 13.44
N ALA A 95 -20.38 24.03 14.47
CA ALA A 95 -20.22 24.47 15.86
C ALA A 95 -18.74 24.62 16.26
N ASN A 96 -18.45 25.58 17.13
CA ASN A 96 -17.08 25.96 17.51
C ASN A 96 -16.23 26.38 16.28
N PRO A 97 -16.60 27.47 15.58
CA PRO A 97 -15.97 27.86 14.32
C PRO A 97 -14.49 28.24 14.46
N GLY A 98 -14.02 28.64 15.64
CA GLY A 98 -12.61 28.94 15.93
C GLY A 98 -11.78 27.72 16.36
N ALA A 99 -12.35 26.52 16.43
CA ALA A 99 -11.65 25.37 16.98
C ALA A 99 -10.76 24.66 15.95
N ARG A 100 -9.47 24.54 16.25
CA ARG A 100 -8.48 23.75 15.49
C ARG A 100 -8.51 22.28 15.95
N ARG A 101 -9.66 21.62 15.81
CA ARG A 101 -9.86 20.20 16.17
C ARG A 101 -10.84 19.49 15.25
N ILE A 102 -10.67 18.19 15.10
CA ILE A 102 -11.61 17.29 14.43
C ILE A 102 -12.46 16.60 15.49
N ASP A 103 -13.75 16.86 15.49
CA ASP A 103 -14.76 16.21 16.31
C ASP A 103 -15.78 15.50 15.40
N ALA A 104 -16.78 14.84 16.01
CA ALA A 104 -17.78 14.08 15.26
C ALA A 104 -18.54 14.92 14.22
N ALA A 105 -18.83 16.18 14.53
CA ALA A 105 -19.54 17.08 13.62
C ALA A 105 -18.70 17.43 12.38
N LEU A 106 -17.43 17.84 12.58
CA LEU A 106 -16.53 18.10 11.46
C LEU A 106 -16.24 16.84 10.64
N TRP A 107 -16.06 15.71 11.31
CA TRP A 107 -15.88 14.43 10.63
C TRP A 107 -17.07 14.11 9.72
N ALA A 108 -18.30 14.19 10.25
CA ALA A 108 -19.50 13.91 9.48
C ALA A 108 -19.66 14.84 8.27
N ASP A 109 -19.42 16.15 8.43
CA ASP A 109 -19.49 17.09 7.31
C ASP A 109 -18.44 16.79 6.24
N VAL A 110 -17.18 16.53 6.63
CA VAL A 110 -16.13 16.18 5.66
C VAL A 110 -16.44 14.86 4.96
N MET A 111 -16.88 13.83 5.67
CA MET A 111 -17.25 12.57 5.03
C MET A 111 -18.45 12.71 4.08
N ALA A 112 -19.37 13.65 4.32
CA ALA A 112 -20.51 13.89 3.45
C ALA A 112 -20.18 14.77 2.23
N ASN A 113 -19.17 15.64 2.32
CA ASN A 113 -18.91 16.68 1.30
C ASN A 113 -17.57 16.53 0.57
N ALA A 114 -16.59 15.81 1.13
CA ALA A 114 -15.31 15.55 0.49
C ALA A 114 -15.42 14.35 -0.46
N LEU A 115 -16.23 14.50 -1.50
CA LEU A 115 -16.54 13.42 -2.43
C LEU A 115 -15.47 13.31 -3.53
N ASP A 116 -15.14 12.08 -3.89
CA ASP A 116 -14.29 11.72 -5.03
C ASP A 116 -15.05 11.83 -6.36
N GLU A 117 -14.39 11.50 -7.47
CA GLU A 117 -14.99 11.56 -8.81
C GLU A 117 -16.21 10.64 -9.00
N ASN A 118 -16.44 9.69 -8.08
CA ASN A 118 -17.56 8.77 -8.10
C ASN A 118 -18.66 9.16 -7.11
N GLY A 119 -18.57 10.35 -6.48
CA GLY A 119 -19.54 10.79 -5.47
C GLY A 119 -19.43 10.05 -4.13
N SER A 120 -18.34 9.31 -3.90
CA SER A 120 -18.07 8.62 -2.64
C SER A 120 -17.13 9.44 -1.76
N PRO A 121 -17.13 9.31 -0.42
CA PRO A 121 -16.16 10.02 0.40
C PRO A 121 -14.74 9.66 -0.03
N GLY A 122 -13.89 10.66 -0.26
CA GLY A 122 -12.52 10.51 -0.77
C GLY A 122 -11.53 9.85 0.22
N VAL A 123 -12.04 9.16 1.24
CA VAL A 123 -11.24 8.33 2.14
C VAL A 123 -10.61 7.16 1.38
N TYR A 124 -9.41 6.76 1.81
CA TYR A 124 -8.69 5.58 1.30
C TYR A 124 -8.37 5.57 -0.19
N ARG A 125 -8.82 6.58 -0.95
CA ARG A 125 -8.19 7.01 -2.20
C ARG A 125 -6.69 7.09 -1.99
N ALA A 126 -5.94 6.90 -3.08
CA ALA A 126 -4.50 6.95 -2.99
C ALA A 126 -4.10 8.31 -2.40
N PRO A 127 -3.39 8.38 -1.26
CA PRO A 127 -3.29 9.62 -0.47
C PRO A 127 -2.62 10.81 -1.18
N TRP A 128 -1.92 10.54 -2.26
CA TRP A 128 -1.32 11.53 -3.16
C TRP A 128 -2.31 12.13 -4.18
N GLN A 129 -3.41 11.43 -4.48
CA GLN A 129 -4.47 11.89 -5.36
C GLN A 129 -5.30 13.00 -4.71
N ASN A 130 -5.98 13.77 -5.53
CA ASN A 130 -6.95 14.80 -5.13
C ASN A 130 -7.87 15.11 -6.32
N ALA A 131 -8.83 16.01 -6.12
CA ALA A 131 -9.81 16.38 -7.15
C ALA A 131 -9.20 16.89 -8.47
N ALA A 132 -7.99 17.49 -8.44
CA ALA A 132 -7.33 17.97 -9.65
C ALA A 132 -6.53 16.88 -10.38
N VAL A 133 -6.07 15.84 -9.67
CA VAL A 133 -5.27 14.72 -10.22
C VAL A 133 -5.75 13.37 -9.66
N PRO A 134 -6.98 12.93 -10.00
CA PRO A 134 -7.64 11.79 -9.36
C PRO A 134 -7.02 10.44 -9.71
N ALA A 135 -6.23 10.36 -10.79
CA ALA A 135 -5.65 9.12 -11.31
C ALA A 135 -4.10 9.10 -11.29
N LEU A 136 -3.46 9.96 -10.49
CA LEU A 136 -2.00 10.01 -10.40
C LEU A 136 -1.45 8.68 -9.84
N PRO A 137 -0.54 7.98 -10.56
CA PRO A 137 0.18 6.84 -10.00
C PRO A 137 1.15 7.30 -8.91
N GLY A 138 1.24 6.53 -7.83
CA GLY A 138 2.09 6.89 -6.70
C GLY A 138 3.57 6.90 -7.06
N SER A 139 4.30 7.87 -6.56
CA SER A 139 5.75 7.90 -6.57
C SER A 139 6.33 7.28 -5.30
N GLU A 140 7.65 7.13 -5.25
CA GLU A 140 8.33 6.67 -4.04
C GLU A 140 8.03 7.53 -2.81
N ILE A 141 8.02 8.86 -2.96
CA ILE A 141 7.75 9.75 -1.84
C ILE A 141 6.31 9.62 -1.34
N ASP A 142 5.37 9.47 -2.27
CA ASP A 142 3.95 9.28 -1.96
C ASP A 142 3.75 8.03 -1.10
N LEU A 143 4.24 6.88 -1.56
CA LEU A 143 4.05 5.61 -0.85
C LEU A 143 4.67 5.65 0.56
N MET A 144 5.85 6.23 0.68
CA MET A 144 6.61 6.19 1.93
C MET A 144 6.21 7.26 2.95
N GLU A 145 5.63 8.40 2.53
CA GLU A 145 5.22 9.47 3.44
C GLU A 145 3.72 9.48 3.72
N THR A 146 2.91 8.99 2.79
CA THR A 146 1.47 9.18 2.84
C THR A 146 0.68 7.89 3.02
N VAL A 147 1.30 6.71 2.99
CA VAL A 147 0.62 5.45 3.36
C VAL A 147 0.92 5.08 4.81
N VAL A 148 -0.08 5.29 5.66
CA VAL A 148 0.06 5.07 7.11
C VAL A 148 -0.63 3.76 7.51
N PRO A 149 0.09 2.79 8.08
CA PRO A 149 -0.54 1.59 8.63
C PRO A 149 -1.36 1.93 9.88
N ARG A 150 -2.40 1.13 10.14
CA ARG A 150 -3.16 1.23 11.40
C ARG A 150 -2.26 1.10 12.62
N ARG A 151 -1.36 0.12 12.58
CA ARG A 151 -0.38 -0.16 13.64
C ARG A 151 0.77 -0.96 13.04
N VAL A 152 1.95 -0.83 13.63
CA VAL A 152 3.10 -1.69 13.35
C VAL A 152 3.48 -2.42 14.62
N ARG A 153 3.71 -3.74 14.54
CA ARG A 153 4.24 -4.56 15.64
C ARG A 153 5.27 -5.52 15.09
N ASN A 154 6.52 -5.45 15.56
CA ASN A 154 7.63 -6.31 15.12
C ASN A 154 7.79 -6.31 13.59
N SER A 155 7.81 -5.12 12.98
CA SER A 155 7.87 -4.91 11.51
C SER A 155 6.69 -5.46 10.69
N VAL A 156 5.66 -6.01 11.35
CA VAL A 156 4.42 -6.44 10.69
C VAL A 156 3.37 -5.36 10.81
N TRP A 157 2.84 -4.92 9.66
CA TRP A 157 1.73 -3.98 9.63
C TRP A 157 0.43 -4.67 10.02
N GLN A 158 -0.41 -3.97 10.78
CA GLN A 158 -1.79 -4.36 10.99
C GLN A 158 -2.67 -3.67 9.95
N VAL A 159 -3.42 -4.45 9.22
CA VAL A 159 -4.42 -3.99 8.24
C VAL A 159 -5.78 -4.56 8.62
N TYR A 160 -6.84 -4.02 8.02
CA TYR A 160 -8.18 -4.53 8.25
C TYR A 160 -8.45 -5.78 7.41
N ARG A 161 -9.30 -6.65 7.94
CA ARG A 161 -9.83 -7.85 7.28
C ARG A 161 -10.95 -7.45 6.33
N GLU A 162 -10.57 -6.81 5.23
CA GLU A 162 -11.48 -6.27 4.22
C GLU A 162 -10.75 -6.21 2.88
N ARG A 163 -11.47 -5.78 1.85
CA ARG A 163 -10.87 -5.48 0.56
C ARG A 163 -9.82 -4.37 0.70
N SER A 164 -8.63 -4.61 0.15
CA SER A 164 -7.46 -3.75 0.31
C SER A 164 -6.80 -3.50 -1.03
N THR A 165 -6.13 -2.37 -1.17
CA THR A 165 -5.21 -2.08 -2.28
C THR A 165 -3.78 -2.25 -1.80
N VAL A 166 -3.01 -3.06 -2.53
CA VAL A 166 -1.58 -3.23 -2.38
C VAL A 166 -0.90 -2.37 -3.45
N ASP A 167 -0.15 -1.36 -3.02
CA ASP A 167 0.65 -0.54 -3.92
C ASP A 167 2.09 -1.09 -3.94
N VAL A 168 2.59 -1.41 -5.13
CA VAL A 168 3.93 -1.98 -5.35
C VAL A 168 4.77 -1.00 -6.15
N LEU A 169 5.86 -0.50 -5.55
CA LEU A 169 6.79 0.43 -6.15
C LEU A 169 7.72 -0.27 -7.15
N LEU A 170 7.73 0.23 -8.37
CA LEU A 170 8.63 -0.20 -9.44
C LEU A 170 9.79 0.77 -9.57
N HIS A 171 11.00 0.21 -9.55
CA HIS A 171 12.23 0.91 -9.87
C HIS A 171 12.74 0.46 -11.23
N HIS A 172 13.12 1.42 -12.06
CA HIS A 172 13.81 1.16 -13.31
C HIS A 172 15.27 1.60 -13.20
N ARG A 173 16.14 0.99 -14.00
CA ARG A 173 17.59 1.23 -13.95
C ARG A 173 18.18 1.66 -15.29
N ASP A 174 17.56 1.26 -16.39
CA ASP A 174 18.04 1.68 -17.71
C ASP A 174 17.73 3.17 -17.90
N THR A 175 18.66 3.84 -18.58
CA THR A 175 18.51 5.21 -19.06
C THR A 175 17.31 5.39 -20.00
N ARG A 176 16.94 4.33 -20.73
CA ARG A 176 15.78 4.32 -21.63
C ARG A 176 14.52 4.01 -20.82
N PRO A 177 13.51 4.88 -20.82
CA PRO A 177 12.25 4.58 -20.14
C PRO A 177 11.60 3.30 -20.67
N VAL A 178 10.91 2.59 -19.78
CA VAL A 178 9.93 1.57 -20.19
C VAL A 178 8.64 2.30 -20.49
N ALA A 179 8.08 2.09 -21.69
CA ALA A 179 6.83 2.72 -22.09
C ALA A 179 5.66 2.26 -21.20
N ALA A 180 4.60 3.07 -21.16
CA ALA A 180 3.33 2.75 -20.52
C ALA A 180 2.86 1.33 -20.89
N ASN A 181 2.35 0.61 -19.90
CA ASN A 181 1.97 -0.80 -19.94
C ASN A 181 3.12 -1.79 -20.16
N GLY A 182 4.36 -1.33 -20.33
CA GLY A 182 5.54 -2.18 -20.50
C GLY A 182 6.09 -2.75 -19.19
N ALA A 183 5.96 -2.04 -18.07
CA ALA A 183 6.34 -2.51 -16.74
C ALA A 183 5.14 -3.14 -16.01
N PHE A 184 5.37 -4.19 -15.22
CA PHE A 184 4.28 -4.94 -14.57
C PHE A 184 4.69 -5.61 -13.26
N VAL A 185 3.67 -5.99 -12.49
CA VAL A 185 3.76 -6.72 -11.24
C VAL A 185 2.88 -7.98 -11.30
N VAL A 186 3.46 -9.12 -10.92
CA VAL A 186 2.70 -10.30 -10.51
C VAL A 186 2.67 -10.30 -8.99
N LEU A 187 1.48 -10.15 -8.41
CA LEU A 187 1.29 -10.17 -6.97
C LEU A 187 0.72 -11.52 -6.55
N LEU A 188 1.52 -12.30 -5.83
CA LEU A 188 1.09 -13.52 -5.19
C LEU A 188 0.87 -13.28 -3.70
N TRP A 189 -0.13 -13.93 -3.12
CA TRP A 189 -0.36 -13.84 -1.69
C TRP A 189 -0.92 -15.12 -1.09
N ARG A 190 -0.66 -15.32 0.20
CA ARG A 190 -1.21 -16.44 0.97
C ARG A 190 -1.39 -16.05 2.43
N SER A 191 -2.28 -16.74 3.12
CA SER A 191 -2.57 -16.51 4.54
C SER A 191 -2.14 -17.69 5.40
N GLY A 192 -1.86 -17.42 6.67
CA GLY A 192 -1.44 -18.46 7.62
C GLY A 192 -1.51 -17.96 9.07
N ALA A 193 -1.57 -18.89 10.02
CA ALA A 193 -1.70 -18.56 11.44
C ALA A 193 -0.47 -17.85 12.01
N SER A 194 0.72 -18.10 11.45
CA SER A 194 1.98 -17.50 11.93
C SER A 194 2.85 -17.00 10.79
N GLN A 195 3.71 -16.02 11.10
CA GLN A 195 4.70 -15.52 10.16
C GLN A 195 5.70 -16.63 9.77
N ASN A 196 6.19 -17.42 10.73
CA ASN A 196 7.19 -18.45 10.48
C ASN A 196 6.68 -19.50 9.49
N THR A 197 5.42 -19.92 9.62
CA THR A 197 4.77 -20.85 8.67
C THR A 197 4.74 -20.30 7.25
N LEU A 198 4.46 -19.00 7.11
CA LEU A 198 4.42 -18.36 5.79
C LEU A 198 5.81 -18.19 5.19
N LEU A 199 6.80 -17.80 5.99
CA LEU A 199 8.17 -17.59 5.51
C LEU A 199 8.88 -18.90 5.18
N GLY A 200 8.53 -20.00 5.85
CA GLY A 200 9.02 -21.35 5.55
C GLY A 200 8.29 -22.05 4.40
N THR A 201 7.44 -21.34 3.66
CA THR A 201 6.74 -21.89 2.49
C THR A 201 7.71 -22.19 1.35
N ASP A 202 7.59 -23.38 0.77
CA ASP A 202 8.30 -23.73 -0.46
C ASP A 202 7.88 -22.82 -1.62
N CYS A 203 8.87 -22.30 -2.34
CA CYS A 203 8.71 -21.36 -3.43
C CYS A 203 9.36 -21.81 -4.74
N THR A 204 9.79 -23.07 -4.84
CA THR A 204 10.43 -23.63 -6.04
C THR A 204 9.63 -23.39 -7.32
N ASN A 205 8.30 -23.48 -7.22
CA ASN A 205 7.39 -23.33 -8.37
C ASN A 205 7.07 -21.87 -8.74
N LEU A 206 7.50 -20.87 -7.97
CA LEU A 206 7.13 -19.47 -8.22
C LEU A 206 7.82 -18.90 -9.45
N VAL A 207 9.12 -19.14 -9.63
CA VAL A 207 9.89 -18.62 -10.76
C VAL A 207 9.46 -19.24 -12.09
N PRO A 208 9.26 -20.57 -12.22
CA PRO A 208 8.65 -21.15 -13.41
C PRO A 208 7.27 -20.57 -13.71
N PHE A 209 6.42 -20.41 -12.69
CA PHE A 209 5.08 -19.85 -12.86
C PHE A 209 5.12 -18.43 -13.45
N VAL A 210 5.84 -17.50 -12.83
CA VAL A 210 5.87 -16.10 -13.31
C VAL A 210 6.47 -15.98 -14.71
N ARG A 211 7.47 -16.80 -15.06
CA ARG A 211 8.02 -16.85 -16.42
C ARG A 211 7.01 -17.35 -17.45
N SER A 212 6.15 -18.31 -17.08
CA SER A 212 5.08 -18.80 -17.96
C SER A 212 4.11 -17.69 -18.40
N LEU A 213 3.89 -16.68 -17.55
CA LEU A 213 2.99 -15.55 -17.82
C LEU A 213 3.50 -14.61 -18.94
N THR A 214 4.74 -14.80 -19.38
CA THR A 214 5.45 -13.89 -20.27
C THR A 214 6.08 -14.59 -21.48
N GLY A 215 5.56 -15.77 -21.84
CA GLY A 215 6.00 -16.54 -23.00
C GLY A 215 6.75 -17.84 -22.68
N GLY A 216 6.98 -18.14 -21.40
CA GLY A 216 7.46 -19.46 -20.98
C GLY A 216 6.40 -20.55 -21.14
N ALA A 217 6.82 -21.82 -20.99
CA ALA A 217 5.89 -22.96 -21.02
C ALA A 217 4.80 -22.80 -19.94
N PRO A 218 3.52 -23.07 -20.24
CA PRO A 218 2.43 -22.93 -19.29
C PRO A 218 2.70 -23.66 -17.97
N GLN A 219 2.48 -22.99 -16.85
CA GLN A 219 2.60 -23.55 -15.51
C GLN A 219 1.31 -23.34 -14.74
N PRO A 220 0.89 -24.31 -13.89
CA PRO A 220 -0.25 -24.10 -13.02
C PRO A 220 0.07 -23.04 -11.96
N THR A 221 -0.99 -22.42 -11.42
CA THR A 221 -0.85 -21.57 -10.23
C THR A 221 -0.19 -22.38 -9.10
N PRO A 222 0.87 -21.84 -8.46
CA PRO A 222 1.57 -22.54 -7.39
C PRO A 222 0.62 -22.93 -6.24
N PRO A 223 0.63 -24.19 -5.78
CA PRO A 223 -0.28 -24.65 -4.74
C PRO A 223 -0.26 -23.79 -3.47
N GLY A 224 -1.45 -23.42 -2.98
CA GLY A 224 -1.63 -22.62 -1.77
C GLY A 224 -1.29 -21.13 -1.93
N TRP A 225 -1.00 -20.67 -3.14
CA TRP A 225 -0.86 -19.25 -3.47
C TRP A 225 -2.08 -18.74 -4.22
N ASN A 226 -2.56 -17.58 -3.81
CA ASN A 226 -3.49 -16.78 -4.58
C ASN A 226 -2.69 -15.85 -5.50
N VAL A 227 -3.24 -15.56 -6.68
CA VAL A 227 -2.67 -14.62 -7.65
C VAL A 227 -3.67 -13.48 -7.82
N ALA A 228 -3.23 -12.25 -7.58
CA ALA A 228 -4.07 -11.08 -7.80
C ALA A 228 -4.17 -10.80 -9.31
N LEU A 229 -5.39 -10.66 -9.80
CA LEU A 229 -5.68 -10.42 -11.21
C LEU A 229 -5.92 -8.93 -11.44
N ALA A 230 -5.45 -8.45 -12.59
CA ALA A 230 -5.79 -7.14 -13.13
C ALA A 230 -7.27 -7.13 -13.58
N ALA A 231 -7.77 -5.94 -13.92
CA ALA A 231 -9.16 -5.76 -14.34
C ALA A 231 -9.54 -6.56 -15.60
N ASP A 232 -8.57 -6.90 -16.45
CA ASP A 232 -8.73 -7.74 -17.64
C ASP A 232 -8.66 -9.25 -17.33
N GLY A 233 -8.57 -9.63 -16.05
CA GLY A 233 -8.45 -11.02 -15.60
C GLY A 233 -7.04 -11.60 -15.71
N THR A 234 -6.05 -10.83 -16.18
CA THR A 234 -4.68 -11.32 -16.31
C THR A 234 -3.91 -11.19 -14.99
N PRO A 235 -2.90 -12.03 -14.73
CA PRO A 235 -2.04 -11.90 -13.55
C PRO A 235 -0.97 -10.79 -13.67
N LEU A 236 -0.88 -10.12 -14.82
CA LEU A 236 0.10 -9.07 -15.09
C LEU A 236 -0.52 -7.70 -14.81
N ASN A 237 -0.30 -7.18 -13.60
CA ASN A 237 -0.76 -5.85 -13.22
C ASN A 237 0.19 -4.81 -13.80
N ARG A 238 -0.22 -4.16 -14.90
CA ARG A 238 0.63 -3.26 -15.69
C ARG A 238 0.62 -1.84 -15.14
N LEU A 239 1.77 -1.18 -15.21
CA LEU A 239 1.90 0.24 -14.92
C LEU A 239 1.37 1.05 -16.11
N SER A 240 0.37 1.89 -15.88
CA SER A 240 -0.33 2.65 -16.93
C SER A 240 0.45 3.83 -17.51
N VAL A 241 1.65 4.12 -16.99
CA VAL A 241 2.49 5.25 -17.38
C VAL A 241 3.92 4.81 -17.66
N ASP A 242 4.68 5.66 -18.34
CA ASP A 242 6.10 5.43 -18.57
C ASP A 242 6.87 5.35 -17.25
N LEU A 243 7.82 4.42 -17.19
CA LEU A 243 8.71 4.21 -16.06
C LEU A 243 10.14 4.59 -16.43
N ALA A 244 10.68 5.60 -15.77
CA ALA A 244 12.06 6.06 -15.96
C ALA A 244 12.88 5.84 -14.68
N ALA A 245 14.20 5.68 -14.81
CA ALA A 245 15.07 5.38 -13.68
C ALA A 245 15.03 6.44 -12.55
N ARG A 246 14.87 7.72 -12.92
CA ARG A 246 14.75 8.84 -11.97
C ARG A 246 13.37 8.98 -11.31
N MET A 247 12.38 8.22 -11.77
CA MET A 247 10.98 8.40 -11.38
C MET A 247 10.31 7.04 -11.14
N PRO A 248 10.57 6.41 -9.98
CA PRO A 248 9.83 5.23 -9.55
C PRO A 248 8.33 5.49 -9.53
N ARG A 249 7.54 4.46 -9.85
CA ARG A 249 6.07 4.52 -9.89
C ARG A 249 5.46 3.26 -9.32
N ALA A 250 4.32 3.40 -8.66
CA ALA A 250 3.60 2.30 -8.06
C ALA A 250 2.50 1.75 -8.97
N VAL A 251 2.34 0.42 -8.93
CA VAL A 251 1.16 -0.28 -9.45
C VAL A 251 0.24 -0.57 -8.26
N SER A 252 -1.03 -0.20 -8.36
CA SER A 252 -2.05 -0.45 -7.34
C SER A 252 -2.85 -1.70 -7.70
N ILE A 253 -2.91 -2.67 -6.79
CA ILE A 253 -3.49 -4.01 -7.02
C ILE A 253 -4.47 -4.34 -5.90
N ASN A 254 -5.73 -4.64 -6.24
CA ASN A 254 -6.73 -4.97 -5.23
C ASN A 254 -6.64 -6.44 -4.81
N VAL A 255 -6.78 -6.68 -3.50
CA VAL A 255 -6.78 -8.01 -2.88
C VAL A 255 -7.94 -8.09 -1.89
N ASP A 256 -8.63 -9.23 -1.87
CA ASP A 256 -9.72 -9.46 -0.93
C ASP A 256 -9.23 -10.25 0.30
N LEU A 257 -9.09 -9.55 1.43
CA LEU A 257 -8.69 -10.15 2.70
C LEU A 257 -9.88 -10.47 3.60
N SER A 258 -11.12 -10.25 3.13
CA SER A 258 -12.34 -10.44 3.91
C SER A 258 -12.57 -11.89 4.33
N GLY A 259 -12.00 -12.87 3.62
CA GLY A 259 -12.09 -14.30 3.97
C GLY A 259 -11.09 -14.75 5.04
N VAL A 260 -10.07 -13.97 5.36
CA VAL A 260 -8.91 -14.44 6.14
C VAL A 260 -9.18 -14.37 7.64
N SER A 261 -8.93 -15.43 8.40
CA SER A 261 -9.15 -15.45 9.85
C SER A 261 -8.47 -14.31 10.61
N THR A 262 -9.16 -13.76 11.62
CA THR A 262 -8.62 -12.68 12.48
C THR A 262 -7.29 -13.07 13.11
N GLY A 263 -6.34 -12.13 13.10
CA GLY A 263 -5.02 -12.32 13.69
C GLY A 263 -4.06 -13.14 12.82
N HIS A 264 -4.53 -13.73 11.72
CA HIS A 264 -3.65 -14.39 10.76
C HIS A 264 -2.70 -13.40 10.09
N ARG A 265 -1.64 -13.96 9.52
CA ARG A 265 -0.67 -13.25 8.69
C ARG A 265 -1.02 -13.44 7.22
N ILE A 266 -0.69 -12.43 6.43
CA ILE A 266 -0.67 -12.48 4.98
C ILE A 266 0.76 -12.27 4.54
N LEU A 267 1.27 -13.15 3.69
CA LEU A 267 2.49 -12.93 2.95
C LEU A 267 2.10 -12.40 1.57
N LEU A 268 2.53 -11.18 1.28
CA LEU A 268 2.47 -10.55 -0.03
C LEU A 268 3.84 -10.72 -0.69
N LEU A 269 3.88 -11.30 -1.88
CA LEU A 269 5.08 -11.45 -2.69
C LEU A 269 4.83 -10.78 -4.04
N ALA A 270 5.55 -9.68 -4.28
CA ALA A 270 5.54 -9.00 -5.57
C ALA A 270 6.73 -9.48 -6.40
N VAL A 271 6.45 -9.91 -7.62
CA VAL A 271 7.46 -10.19 -8.65
C VAL A 271 7.29 -9.18 -9.77
N VAL A 272 8.33 -8.41 -10.05
CA VAL A 272 8.27 -7.27 -10.98
C VAL A 272 9.07 -7.55 -12.23
N GLY A 273 8.57 -7.09 -13.37
CA GLY A 273 9.22 -7.28 -14.67
C GLY A 273 8.88 -6.16 -15.64
N SER A 274 9.48 -6.23 -16.83
CA SER A 274 9.11 -5.36 -17.94
C SER A 274 9.20 -6.11 -19.27
N THR A 275 8.64 -5.52 -20.33
CA THR A 275 8.81 -6.03 -21.70
C THR A 275 10.26 -6.09 -22.14
N ASN A 276 11.14 -5.25 -21.57
CA ASN A 276 12.57 -5.22 -21.86
C ASN A 276 13.38 -6.16 -20.95
N ASP A 277 12.81 -6.57 -19.83
CA ASP A 277 13.44 -7.47 -18.85
C ASP A 277 12.37 -8.40 -18.27
N VAL A 278 12.12 -9.45 -19.04
CA VAL A 278 11.13 -10.48 -18.75
C VAL A 278 11.75 -11.51 -17.82
N PHE A 279 12.11 -11.09 -16.61
CA PHE A 279 12.71 -11.99 -15.61
C PHE A 279 14.04 -12.61 -16.07
N SER A 280 14.83 -11.84 -16.83
CA SER A 280 16.04 -12.33 -17.50
C SER A 280 17.12 -12.72 -16.49
N ALA A 281 17.16 -12.04 -15.34
CA ALA A 281 18.00 -12.45 -14.23
C ALA A 281 17.48 -13.77 -13.62
N VAL A 282 18.35 -14.77 -13.52
CA VAL A 282 18.08 -15.99 -12.74
C VAL A 282 18.40 -15.70 -11.28
N PRO A 283 17.58 -16.15 -10.31
CA PRO A 283 17.93 -16.08 -8.90
C PRO A 283 19.30 -16.72 -8.64
N THR A 284 20.15 -16.08 -7.85
CA THR A 284 21.45 -16.65 -7.51
C THR A 284 21.30 -17.69 -6.39
N GLY A 285 21.34 -18.97 -6.76
CA GLY A 285 21.22 -20.08 -5.81
C GLY A 285 19.78 -20.62 -5.66
N PRO A 286 19.58 -21.60 -4.76
CA PRO A 286 18.34 -22.36 -4.70
C PRO A 286 17.16 -21.52 -4.18
N VAL A 287 16.07 -21.53 -4.95
CA VAL A 287 14.78 -20.88 -4.62
C VAL A 287 13.91 -21.85 -3.81
N THR A 288 14.35 -22.19 -2.61
CA THR A 288 13.65 -23.14 -1.72
C THR A 288 12.88 -22.46 -0.58
N SER A 289 13.09 -21.16 -0.38
CA SER A 289 12.38 -20.35 0.62
C SER A 289 12.13 -18.94 0.11
N VAL A 290 11.09 -18.29 0.66
CA VAL A 290 10.73 -16.90 0.32
C VAL A 290 11.91 -15.95 0.61
N GLU A 291 12.66 -16.21 1.67
CA GLU A 291 13.85 -15.42 2.00
C GLU A 291 14.90 -15.51 0.89
N ASN A 292 15.24 -16.74 0.46
CA ASN A 292 16.21 -16.94 -0.62
C ASN A 292 15.72 -16.28 -1.90
N LEU A 293 14.44 -16.40 -2.24
CA LEU A 293 13.87 -15.75 -3.41
C LEU A 293 14.06 -14.23 -3.38
N VAL A 294 13.69 -13.56 -2.28
CA VAL A 294 13.73 -12.09 -2.18
C VAL A 294 15.16 -11.56 -2.13
N ARG A 295 16.05 -12.24 -1.39
CA ARG A 295 17.45 -11.81 -1.26
C ARG A 295 18.26 -12.04 -2.53
N ASN A 296 17.95 -13.11 -3.25
CA ASN A 296 18.74 -13.58 -4.38
C ASN A 296 18.14 -13.25 -5.75
N TRP A 297 17.05 -12.49 -5.80
CA TRP A 297 16.41 -12.11 -7.05
C TRP A 297 15.97 -10.64 -7.05
N PRO A 298 16.50 -9.79 -7.96
CA PRO A 298 16.18 -8.35 -7.98
C PRO A 298 14.73 -8.03 -8.36
N HIS A 299 14.02 -9.03 -8.87
CA HIS A 299 12.61 -8.93 -9.26
C HIS A 299 11.64 -9.16 -8.10
N ALA A 300 12.09 -9.72 -6.98
CA ALA A 300 11.19 -10.11 -5.89
C ALA A 300 11.27 -9.16 -4.70
N ALA A 301 10.10 -8.85 -4.13
CA ALA A 301 9.96 -8.17 -2.86
C ALA A 301 8.84 -8.83 -2.04
N ALA A 302 9.00 -8.88 -0.72
CA ALA A 302 7.99 -9.46 0.16
C ALA A 302 7.59 -8.53 1.30
N ARG A 303 6.32 -8.65 1.70
CA ARG A 303 5.78 -8.02 2.89
C ARG A 303 4.84 -8.94 3.64
N VAL A 304 5.00 -9.03 4.96
CA VAL A 304 4.04 -9.66 5.85
C VAL A 304 3.18 -8.62 6.53
N VAL A 305 1.86 -8.80 6.45
CA VAL A 305 0.88 -8.02 7.22
C VAL A 305 0.07 -8.95 8.11
N SER A 306 -0.63 -8.38 9.08
CA SER A 306 -1.59 -9.06 9.93
C SER A 306 -2.97 -8.46 9.76
N VAL A 307 -3.98 -9.31 9.65
CA VAL A 307 -5.36 -8.88 9.42
C VAL A 307 -6.15 -8.87 10.72
N TRP A 308 -6.92 -7.81 10.93
CA TRP A 308 -7.77 -7.64 12.09
C TRP A 308 -9.14 -7.10 11.66
N PRO A 309 -10.24 -7.46 12.33
CA PRO A 309 -11.52 -6.84 12.02
C PRO A 309 -11.40 -5.34 12.23
N ARG A 310 -12.07 -4.59 11.36
CA ARG A 310 -12.37 -3.19 11.65
C ARG A 310 -13.14 -3.20 12.97
N PRO A 311 -12.69 -2.45 14.00
CA PRO A 311 -13.48 -2.38 15.21
C PRO A 311 -14.89 -1.93 14.81
N GLY A 312 -15.94 -2.64 15.21
CA GLY A 312 -17.32 -2.14 15.14
C GLY A 312 -17.54 -1.10 16.26
N ASN A 313 -18.77 -0.86 16.69
CA ASN A 313 -19.04 -0.15 17.96
C ASN A 313 -18.42 -0.84 19.19
N GLN A 314 -17.79 -2.01 19.01
CA GLN A 314 -17.01 -2.69 20.01
C GLN A 314 -15.64 -2.02 20.19
N LEU A 315 -15.52 -1.37 21.34
CA LEU A 315 -14.27 -1.09 22.04
C LEU A 315 -13.46 -2.40 22.10
N PHE A 316 -12.22 -2.39 21.62
CA PHE A 316 -11.29 -3.43 22.06
C PHE A 316 -10.94 -3.16 23.53
N PRO A 317 -10.77 -4.22 24.35
CA PRO A 317 -10.21 -4.10 25.70
C PRO A 317 -8.79 -3.54 25.69
#